data_AF-A0A1J3E6Y5-F1
#
_entry.id   AF-A0A1J3E6Y5-F1
#
_cell.length_a   1.000
_cell.length_b   1.000
_cell.length_c   1.000
_cell.angle_alpha   90.00
_cell.angle_beta   90.00
_cell.angle_gamma   90.00
#
_symmetry.space_group_name_H-M   'P 1'
#
loop_
_entity.id
_entity.type
_entity.pdbx_description
1 polymer ?
#
loop_
_entity_poly.entity_id
_entity_poly.type
_entity_poly.pdbx_seq_one_letter_code
_entity_poly.pdbx_strand_id
1 'polypeptide(L)'
;FISIDCGSPPNINYVDTDTGISYTWDTPFINTGVNVNVSEEYGYPANPVLPFPLADVRSFPQGKRNCYSLTPSDGKGNLYLIRATFMYGNYDGK
;
A
#
# COMPACT_ATOMS: atom_id res chain seq x y z
N PHE A 1 4.78 -4.05 14.72
CA PHE A 1 5.19 -4.08 13.29
C PHE A 1 4.52 -2.92 12.57
N ILE A 2 5.02 -2.52 11.40
CA ILE A 2 4.45 -1.44 10.59
C ILE A 2 3.89 -2.08 9.32
N SER A 3 2.59 -1.88 9.07
CA SER A 3 1.93 -2.31 7.84
C SER A 3 1.21 -1.10 7.25
N ILE A 4 1.60 -0.74 6.04
CA ILE A 4 1.08 0.44 5.33
C ILE A 4 0.30 -0.02 4.11
N ASP A 5 -0.87 0.58 3.90
CA ASP A 5 -1.69 0.42 2.71
C ASP A 5 -1.35 1.57 1.74
N CYS A 6 -0.58 1.22 0.71
CA CYS A 6 0.00 2.17 -0.21
C CYS A 6 -1.05 2.69 -1.19
N GLY A 7 -1.43 3.97 -1.10
CA GLY A 7 -2.45 4.55 -1.97
C GLY A 7 -3.83 4.65 -1.32
N SER A 8 -4.01 4.11 -0.12
CA SER A 8 -5.23 4.29 0.66
C SER A 8 -5.54 5.77 0.95
N PRO A 9 -6.83 6.16 1.04
CA PRO A 9 -7.21 7.51 1.46
C PRO A 9 -6.62 7.88 2.85
N PRO A 10 -6.32 9.17 3.09
CA PRO A 10 -5.79 9.61 4.37
C PRO A 10 -6.73 9.30 5.55
N ASN A 11 -6.13 9.01 6.71
CA ASN A 11 -6.82 8.73 7.98
C ASN A 11 -7.63 7.42 8.00
N ILE A 12 -7.34 6.49 7.08
CA ILE A 12 -7.94 5.16 7.07
C ILE A 12 -7.06 4.17 7.84
N ASN A 13 -7.66 3.51 8.82
CA ASN A 13 -7.07 2.36 9.51
C ASN A 13 -8.08 1.22 9.50
N TYR A 14 -7.61 0.00 9.27
CA TYR A 14 -8.46 -1.18 9.29
C TYR A 14 -7.67 -2.42 9.67
N VAL A 15 -8.40 -3.49 9.97
CA VAL A 15 -7.83 -4.83 10.13
C VAL A 15 -8.32 -5.65 8.95
N ASP A 16 -7.38 -6.18 8.17
CA ASP A 16 -7.67 -7.11 7.09
C ASP A 16 -8.26 -8.40 7.71
N THR A 17 -9.49 -8.75 7.33
CA THR A 17 -10.24 -9.83 7.99
C THR A 17 -9.71 -11.22 7.67
N ASP A 18 -8.99 -11.37 6.56
CA ASP A 18 -8.48 -12.66 6.10
C ASP A 18 -7.15 -13.00 6.77
N THR A 19 -6.30 -11.99 6.97
CA THR A 19 -4.95 -12.14 7.54
C THR A 19 -4.83 -11.68 8.99
N GLY A 20 -5.78 -10.88 9.49
CA GLY A 20 -5.74 -10.26 10.81
C GLY A 20 -4.72 -9.12 10.96
N ILE A 21 -4.11 -8.67 9.86
CA ILE A 21 -3.08 -7.63 9.88
C ILE A 21 -3.76 -6.26 9.94
N SER A 22 -3.33 -5.41 10.88
CA SER A 22 -3.75 -4.01 10.93
C SER A 22 -2.96 -3.17 9.95
N TYR A 23 -3.64 -2.44 9.08
CA TYR A 23 -3.06 -1.52 8.11
C TYR A 23 -3.41 -0.07 8.42
N THR A 24 -2.52 0.84 8.05
CA THR A 24 -2.70 2.29 8.10
C THR A 24 -2.36 2.92 6.76
N TRP A 25 -2.93 4.08 6.45
CA TRP A 25 -2.62 4.82 5.23
C TRP A 25 -1.15 5.24 5.15
N ASP A 26 -0.64 5.38 3.93
CA ASP A 26 0.80 5.51 3.70
C ASP A 26 1.33 6.96 3.68
N THR A 27 0.46 7.95 3.55
CA THR A 27 0.79 9.40 3.53
C THR A 27 1.75 9.86 4.64
N PRO A 28 1.68 9.38 5.90
CA PRO A 28 2.59 9.83 6.95
C PRO A 28 4.04 9.38 6.72
N PHE A 29 4.26 8.43 5.82
CA PHE A 29 5.54 7.78 5.58
C PHE A 29 6.19 8.20 4.25
N ILE A 30 5.47 8.91 3.37
CA ILE A 30 5.97 9.33 2.05
C ILE A 30 5.32 10.64 1.59
N ASN A 31 6.09 11.44 0.84
CA ASN A 31 5.65 12.76 0.35
C ASN A 31 5.52 12.84 -1.18
N THR A 32 5.69 11.72 -1.89
CA THR A 32 5.72 11.67 -3.36
C THR A 32 4.78 10.59 -3.91
N GLY A 33 4.53 10.64 -5.21
CA GLY A 33 3.63 9.72 -5.89
C GLY A 33 2.16 10.14 -5.85
N VAL A 34 1.34 9.36 -6.54
CA VAL A 34 -0.11 9.57 -6.67
C VAL A 34 -0.83 8.29 -6.25
N ASN A 35 -1.95 8.44 -5.54
CA ASN A 35 -2.81 7.32 -5.20
C ASN A 35 -3.63 6.93 -6.43
N VAL A 36 -3.77 5.65 -6.68
CA VAL A 36 -4.54 5.11 -7.80
C VAL A 36 -5.39 3.95 -7.30
N ASN A 37 -6.68 4.01 -7.55
CA ASN A 37 -7.57 2.88 -7.33
C ASN A 37 -7.33 1.84 -8.41
N VAL A 38 -7.23 0.59 -8.01
CA VAL A 38 -7.19 -0.51 -8.96
C VAL A 38 -8.55 -0.61 -9.66
N SER A 39 -8.52 -0.77 -10.99
CA SER A 39 -9.74 -0.90 -11.81
C SER A 39 -10.66 -1.99 -11.25
N GLU A 40 -11.96 -1.74 -11.29
CA GLU A 40 -12.99 -2.70 -10.87
C GLU A 40 -12.88 -4.06 -11.57
N GLU A 41 -12.28 -4.12 -12.76
CA GLU A 41 -11.96 -5.37 -13.47
C GLU A 41 -11.07 -6.31 -12.63
N TYR A 42 -10.16 -5.75 -11.85
CA TYR A 42 -9.29 -6.51 -10.97
C TYR A 42 -9.74 -6.49 -9.51
N GLY A 43 -10.79 -5.75 -9.17
CA GLY A 43 -11.36 -5.65 -7.83
C GLY A 43 -12.58 -6.56 -7.65
N TYR A 44 -13.18 -6.52 -6.46
CA TYR A 44 -14.44 -7.21 -6.21
C TYR A 44 -15.58 -6.52 -7.00
N PRO A 45 -16.52 -7.26 -7.64
CA PRO A 45 -16.68 -8.72 -7.59
C PRO A 45 -15.92 -9.51 -8.67
N ALA A 46 -15.26 -8.84 -9.62
CA ALA A 46 -14.59 -9.48 -10.76
C ALA A 46 -13.42 -10.38 -10.33
N ASN A 47 -12.71 -10.00 -9.27
CA ASN A 47 -11.62 -10.75 -8.67
C ASN A 47 -11.78 -10.80 -7.14
N PRO A 48 -12.52 -11.79 -6.60
CA PRO A 48 -12.81 -11.89 -5.18
C PRO A 48 -11.62 -12.35 -4.33
N VAL A 49 -10.50 -12.72 -4.96
CA VAL A 49 -9.29 -13.19 -4.28
C VAL A 49 -8.18 -12.14 -4.24
N LEU A 50 -8.41 -10.93 -4.76
CA LEU A 50 -7.47 -9.82 -4.62
C LEU A 50 -7.38 -9.44 -3.13
N PRO A 51 -6.17 -9.45 -2.53
CA PRO A 51 -5.98 -8.95 -1.18
C PRO A 51 -6.45 -7.51 -1.06
N PHE A 52 -7.19 -7.19 0.00
CA PHE A 52 -7.76 -5.85 0.21
C PHE A 52 -6.72 -4.70 0.13
N PRO A 53 -5.48 -4.83 0.68
CA PRO A 53 -4.44 -3.80 0.55
C PRO A 53 -3.88 -3.61 -0.88
N LEU A 54 -4.38 -4.36 -1.87
CA LEU A 54 -4.08 -4.16 -3.29
C LEU A 54 -5.24 -3.51 -4.05
N ALA A 55 -6.35 -3.17 -3.38
CA ALA A 55 -7.46 -2.44 -4.02
C ALA A 55 -7.06 -1.00 -4.39
N ASP A 56 -6.09 -0.43 -3.67
CA ASP A 56 -5.46 0.85 -3.97
C ASP A 56 -3.95 0.64 -4.08
N VAL A 57 -3.29 1.43 -4.93
CA VAL A 57 -1.84 1.42 -5.10
C VAL A 57 -1.29 2.84 -5.14
N ARG A 58 -0.05 3.03 -4.67
CA ARG A 58 0.71 4.26 -4.92
C ARG A 58 1.55 4.11 -6.19
N SER A 59 1.32 5.00 -7.15
CA SER A 59 2.09 5.11 -8.38
C SER A 59 3.11 6.25 -8.29
N PHE A 60 4.23 6.12 -9.01
CA PHE A 60 5.30 7.12 -9.04
C PHE A 60 5.61 7.59 -10.47
N PRO A 61 4.70 8.32 -11.14
CA PRO A 61 4.89 8.75 -12.51
C PRO A 61 5.91 9.89 -12.66
N GLN A 62 6.26 10.57 -11.57
CA GLN A 62 7.28 11.62 -11.55
C GLN A 62 8.46 11.27 -10.64
N GLY A 63 9.64 11.75 -11.04
CA GLY A 63 10.87 11.57 -10.29
C GLY A 63 11.59 10.26 -10.61
N LYS A 64 12.85 10.17 -10.16
CA LYS A 64 13.69 8.97 -10.32
C LYS A 64 13.84 8.16 -9.03
N ARG A 65 13.40 8.73 -7.90
CA ARG A 65 13.56 8.14 -6.57
C ARG A 65 12.40 8.57 -5.68
N ASN A 66 11.84 7.60 -4.95
CA ASN A 66 10.78 7.78 -3.97
C ASN A 66 11.20 7.04 -2.70
N CYS A 67 10.99 7.64 -1.53
CA CYS A 67 11.50 7.12 -0.27
C CYS A 67 10.37 7.07 0.76
N TYR A 68 10.12 5.88 1.30
CA TYR A 68 9.38 5.74 2.55
C TYR A 68 10.31 5.91 3.74
N SER A 69 9.86 6.64 4.77
CA SER A 69 10.56 6.79 6.04
C SER A 69 9.84 6.02 7.12
N LEU A 70 10.38 4.87 7.52
CA LEU A 70 9.80 3.99 8.52
C LEU A 70 10.65 4.02 9.80
N THR A 71 9.99 4.11 10.97
CA THR A 71 10.65 4.12 12.28
C THR A 71 10.11 2.99 13.15
N PRO A 72 10.66 1.77 13.03
CA PRO A 72 10.27 0.64 13.89
C PRO A 72 10.54 0.95 15.37
N SER A 73 9.69 0.43 16.26
CA SER A 73 9.78 0.64 17.72
C SER A 73 11.11 0.18 18.31
N ASP A 74 11.67 -0.91 17.79
CA ASP A 74 12.85 -1.53 18.38
C ASP A 74 14.14 -0.77 18.05
N GLY A 75 14.07 0.22 17.16
CA GLY A 75 15.17 1.14 16.86
C GLY A 75 16.28 0.56 15.97
N LYS A 76 17.42 1.25 15.91
CA LYS A 76 18.51 0.88 15.00
C LYS A 76 19.23 -0.39 15.46
N GLY A 77 19.79 -1.14 14.51
CA GLY A 77 20.66 -2.30 14.78
C GLY A 77 19.94 -3.65 14.92
N ASN A 78 18.61 -3.67 14.76
CA ASN A 78 17.84 -4.91 14.75
C ASN A 78 17.69 -5.49 13.34
N LEU A 79 17.39 -6.78 13.27
CA LEU A 79 17.01 -7.45 12.04
C LEU A 79 15.52 -7.21 11.76
N TYR A 80 15.21 -6.69 10.57
CA TYR A 80 13.84 -6.44 10.13
C TYR A 80 13.52 -7.23 8.88
N LEU A 81 12.33 -7.83 8.86
CA LEU A 81 11.74 -8.36 7.64
C LEU A 81 10.97 -7.25 6.94
N ILE A 82 11.37 -6.92 5.71
CA ILE A 82 10.66 -5.96 4.85
C ILE A 82 9.95 -6.77 3.76
N ARG A 83 8.64 -6.54 3.62
CA ARG A 83 7.83 -7.11 2.55
C ARG A 83 7.17 -5.97 1.79
N ALA A 84 7.19 -6.07 0.46
CA ALA A 84 6.47 -5.17 -0.43
C ALA A 84 5.62 -6.04 -1.35
N THR A 85 4.37 -5.65 -1.53
CA THR A 85 3.44 -6.31 -2.43
C THR A 85 3.22 -5.39 -3.62
N PHE A 86 3.25 -5.95 -4.81
CA PHE A 86 3.06 -5.22 -6.04
C PHE A 86 1.94 -5.88 -6.82
N MET A 87 1.09 -5.06 -7.40
CA MET A 87 0.15 -5.48 -8.40
C MET A 87 0.58 -4.85 -9.72
N TYR A 88 0.52 -5.63 -10.79
CA TYR A 88 0.67 -5.14 -12.14
C TYR A 88 -0.71 -5.14 -12.80
N GLY A 89 -1.07 -4.03 -13.42
CA GLY A 89 -2.35 -3.84 -14.05
C GLY A 89 -2.39 -2.53 -14.80
N ASN A 90 -3.39 -2.39 -15.65
CA ASN A 90 -3.73 -1.13 -16.27
C ASN A 90 -4.57 -0.31 -15.27
N TYR A 91 -3.98 0.76 -14.73
CA TYR A 91 -4.58 1.58 -13.66
C TYR A 91 -5.01 2.96 -14.12
N ASP A 92 -4.56 3.40 -15.30
CA ASP A 92 -4.93 4.69 -15.88
C ASP A 92 -6.21 4.63 -16.71
N GLY A 93 -6.83 3.45 -16.84
CA GLY A 93 -8.07 3.25 -17.58
C GLY A 93 -7.94 3.62 -19.06
N LYS A 94 -6.72 3.52 -19.60
CA LYS A 94 -6.37 3.89 -20.98
C LYS A 94 -5.91 2.71 -21.79
#